data_AF-A0A6B2LWN8-F1
#
_entry.id   AF-A0A6B2LWN8-F1
#
_cell.length_a   1.000
_cell.length_b   1.000
_cell.length_c   1.000
_cell.angle_alpha   90.00
_cell.angle_beta   90.00
_cell.angle_gamma   90.00
#
_symmetry.space_group_name_H-M   'P 1'
#
loop_
_entity.id
_entity.type
_entity.pdbx_description
1 polymer ?
#
loop_
_entity_poly.entity_id
_entity_poly.type
_entity_poly.pdbx_seq_one_letter_code
_entity_poly.pdbx_strand_id
1 'polypeptide(L)' 'MHAAAYFGHVEVVKMLVEAKIDVGIRNTWKCTALDEAKSLIQEGQQWKDIVYYLENHSK' A
#
# COMPACT_ATOMS: atom_id res chain seq x y z
N MET A 1 5.53 3.99 -4.21
CA MET A 1 4.61 3.31 -3.27
C MET A 1 4.14 1.95 -3.79
N HIS A 2 3.65 1.86 -5.03
CA HIS A 2 3.14 0.62 -5.65
C HIS A 2 4.09 -0.57 -5.51
N ALA A 3 5.38 -0.43 -5.87
CA ALA A 3 6.33 -1.53 -5.72
C ALA A 3 6.44 -2.05 -4.27
N ALA A 4 6.48 -1.16 -3.27
CA ALA A 4 6.54 -1.57 -1.86
C ALA A 4 5.27 -2.31 -1.41
N ALA A 5 4.10 -1.87 -1.89
CA ALA A 5 2.82 -2.55 -1.64
C ALA A 5 2.73 -3.91 -2.35
N TYR A 6 3.22 -3.98 -3.59
CA TYR A 6 3.25 -5.21 -4.39
C TYR A 6 4.14 -6.29 -3.76
N PHE A 7 5.34 -5.93 -3.32
CA PHE A 7 6.28 -6.86 -2.68
C PHE A 7 5.99 -7.13 -1.20
N GLY A 8 4.97 -6.49 -0.60
CA GLY A 8 4.61 -6.70 0.80
C GLY A 8 5.57 -6.03 1.81
N HIS A 9 6.36 -5.04 1.39
CA HIS A 9 7.31 -4.34 2.26
C HIS A 9 6.62 -3.33 3.18
N VAL A 10 6.07 -3.82 4.29
CA VAL A 10 5.27 -3.05 5.26
C VAL A 10 6.00 -1.81 5.76
N GLU A 11 7.26 -1.95 6.17
CA GLU A 11 8.08 -0.88 6.73
C GLU A 11 8.33 0.23 5.71
N VAL A 12 8.57 -0.14 4.46
CA VAL A 12 8.78 0.82 3.37
C VAL A 12 7.49 1.58 3.08
N VAL A 13 6.35 0.90 3.07
CA VAL A 13 5.04 1.55 2.92
C VAL A 13 4.79 2.54 4.06
N LYS A 14 5.04 2.15 5.31
CA LYS A 14 4.90 3.04 6.48
C LYS A 14 5.77 4.30 6.36
N MET A 15 7.06 4.15 6.04
CA MET A 15 7.95 5.29 5.83
C MET A 15 7.48 6.24 4.72
N LEU A 16 6.94 5.69 3.61
CA LEU A 16 6.43 6.50 2.51
C LEU A 16 5.16 7.28 2.90
N VAL A 17 4.28 6.68 3.71
CA VAL A 17 3.10 7.36 4.27
C VAL A 17 3.51 8.46 5.24
N GLU A 18 4.47 8.18 6.13
CA GLU A 18 5.02 9.16 7.07
C GLU A 18 5.68 10.34 6.35
N ALA A 19 6.28 10.10 5.18
CA ALA A 19 6.82 11.13 4.30
C ALA A 19 5.75 12.01 3.62
N LYS A 20 4.46 11.86 3.96
CA LYS A 20 3.31 12.60 3.40
C LYS A 20 3.20 12.48 1.88
N ILE A 21 3.64 11.34 1.34
CA ILE A 21 3.47 11.06 -0.08
C ILE A 21 1.99 10.77 -0.33
N ASP A 22 1.47 11.30 -1.43
CA ASP A 22 0.10 11.04 -1.85
C ASP A 22 -0.10 9.54 -2.13
N VAL A 23 -0.88 8.89 -1.26
CA VAL A 23 -1.20 7.46 -1.32
C VAL A 23 -2.28 7.16 -2.37
N GLY A 24 -2.97 8.19 -2.86
CA GLY A 24 -4.00 8.11 -3.90
C GLY A 24 -3.45 8.10 -5.33
N ILE A 25 -2.12 8.16 -5.50
CA ILE A 25 -1.50 8.11 -6.83
C ILE A 25 -1.86 6.79 -7.51
N ARG A 26 -2.36 6.92 -8.75
CA ARG A 26 -2.72 5.79 -9.59
C ARG A 26 -1.59 5.47 -10.57
N ASN A 27 -1.32 4.19 -10.73
CA ASN A 27 -0.40 3.69 -11.75
C ASN A 27 -1.07 3.70 -13.15
N THR A 28 -0.35 3.21 -14.16
CA THR A 28 -0.86 3.09 -15.55
C THR A 28 -2.11 2.23 -15.67
N TRP A 29 -2.33 1.29 -14.74
CA TRP A 29 -3.52 0.46 -14.64
C TRP A 29 -4.69 1.12 -13.90
N LYS A 30 -4.57 2.41 -13.55
CA LYS A 30 -5.53 3.18 -12.73
C LYS A 30 -5.73 2.61 -11.31
N CYS A 31 -4.80 1.81 -10.83
CA CYS A 31 -4.80 1.22 -9.49
C CYS A 31 -3.94 2.04 -8.53
N THR A 32 -4.40 2.18 -7.30
CA THR A 32 -3.61 2.72 -6.19
C THR A 32 -2.73 1.63 -5.57
N ALA A 33 -1.74 2.02 -4.77
CA ALA A 33 -0.95 1.05 -4.01
C ALA A 33 -1.82 0.23 -3.03
N LEU A 34 -2.93 0.83 -2.54
CA LEU A 34 -3.91 0.13 -1.72
C LEU A 34 -4.64 -0.97 -2.51
N ASP A 35 -5.03 -0.69 -3.75
CA ASP A 35 -5.74 -1.67 -4.60
C ASP A 35 -4.84 -2.88 -4.88
N GLU A 36 -3.57 -2.66 -5.19
CA GLU A 36 -2.59 -3.75 -5.39
C GLU A 36 -2.40 -4.58 -4.12
N ALA A 37 -2.23 -3.94 -2.96
CA ALA A 37 -2.10 -4.65 -1.70
C ALA A 37 -3.36 -5.46 -1.35
N LYS A 38 -4.56 -4.91 -1.64
CA LYS A 38 -5.84 -5.60 -1.45
C LYS A 38 -5.96 -6.85 -2.30
N SER A 39 -5.47 -6.84 -3.54
CA SER A 39 -5.46 -8.02 -4.40
C SER A 39 -4.52 -9.13 -3.90
N LEU A 40 -3.55 -8.81 -3.04
CA LEU A 40 -2.52 -9.73 -2.57
C LEU A 40 -2.68 -10.16 -1.09
N ILE A 41 -3.79 -9.81 -0.42
CA ILE A 41 -4.05 -10.16 1.00
C ILE A 41 -4.07 -11.67 1.30
N GLN A 42 -4.24 -12.49 0.27
CA GLN A 42 -4.26 -13.96 0.35
C GLN A 42 -2.87 -14.58 0.31
N GLU A 43 -1.86 -13.84 -0.17
CA GLU A 43 -0.47 -14.31 -0.31
C GLU A 43 0.28 -14.28 1.04
N GLY A 44 -0.19 -13.49 2.03
CA GLY A 44 0.46 -13.39 3.34
C GLY A 44 -0.05 -12.27 4.25
N GLN A 45 0.39 -12.28 5.51
CA GLN A 45 -0.05 -11.34 6.54
C GLN A 45 0.41 -9.89 6.27
N GLN A 46 1.59 -9.72 5.67
CA GLN A 46 2.20 -8.42 5.36
C GLN A 46 1.29 -7.51 4.53
N TRP A 47 0.57 -8.04 3.54
CA TRP A 47 -0.37 -7.25 2.73
C TRP A 47 -1.59 -6.80 3.54
N LYS A 48 -2.07 -7.60 4.50
CA LYS A 48 -3.16 -7.20 5.40
C LYS A 48 -2.76 -6.03 6.28
N ASP A 49 -1.53 -6.06 6.80
CA ASP A 49 -0.99 -4.98 7.63
C ASP A 49 -0.83 -3.69 6.82
N ILE A 50 -0.41 -3.80 5.54
CA ILE A 50 -0.34 -2.68 4.60
C ILE A 50 -1.73 -2.09 4.34
N VAL A 51 -2.71 -2.93 4.00
CA VAL A 51 -4.09 -2.48 3.73
C VAL A 51 -4.67 -1.78 4.96
N TYR A 52 -4.55 -2.39 6.14
CA TYR A 52 -5.01 -1.81 7.39
C TYR A 52 -4.37 -0.46 7.67
N TYR A 53 -3.05 -0.35 7.48
CA TYR A 53 -2.32 0.87 7.74
C TYR A 53 -2.72 1.98 6.75
N LEU A 54 -2.78 1.67 5.45
CA LEU A 54 -3.18 2.60 4.40
C LEU A 54 -4.64 3.06 4.56
N GLU A 55 -5.58 2.17 4.87
CA GLU A 55 -6.99 2.54 5.10
C GLU A 55 -7.16 3.50 6.28
N ASN A 56 -6.41 3.30 7.37
CA ASN A 56 -6.45 4.18 8.53
C ASN A 56 -5.70 5.51 8.33
N HIS A 57 -4.74 5.59 7.41
CA HIS A 57 -3.92 6.78 7.19
C HIS A 57 -4.24 7.56 5.90
N SER A 58 -5.16 7.09 5.06
CA SER A 58 -5.56 7.73 3.79
C SER A 58 -6.54 8.92 3.94
N LYS A 59 -6.46 9.70 5.03
CA LYS A 59 -7.35 10.87 5.26
C LYS A 59 -6.73 12.19 4.83
#